data_AF-A0A4S4M3I1-F1
#
_entry.id   AF-A0A4S4M3I1-F1
#
_cell.length_a   1.000
_cell.length_b   1.000
_cell.length_c   1.000
_cell.angle_alpha   90.00
_cell.angle_beta   90.00
_cell.angle_gamma   90.00
#
_symmetry.space_group_name_H-M   'P 1'
#
loop_
_entity.id
_entity.type
_entity.pdbx_description
1 polymer ?
#
loop_
_entity_poly.entity_id
_entity_poly.type
_entity_poly.pdbx_seq_one_letter_code
_entity_poly.pdbx_strand_id
1 'polypeptide(L)'
;MDSPSQTQEQEIIDTLRTTLAPEIETLRPTQNPNKIQARKRIAKDLMAMVKKVRASARDSSVSARSRSSHARREDTEDTEERDEETEEVDELLDDDDDGNLQRRSPEEDEQHDPNHVNLAELDGAERRQFVLTKRAQLALSHFGKPPLTLEDVPGIVRWMHDNANVARVSREDLGFERLIRGYSSHTQPEWIHLFAGWGDKPLSWRNICRQSEDLDGKDDRTRIYHRQELLIREDQRRTERSFVDSVLNQIEVIKFAADWNSKGSGRGGRTWKKAYYEWAFAKRNPAGFQGLNNRERQAKLETVAFRGHFMSFKRGYERPVTARNNLLAHYRLFGSSVLMDPIWDVSVPRTPNFTDLLARISGIPPSNDEDDTPTRLDALRAQNDSVLLGIVYKLGGDVVHDYVRDFLANNY
;
A
#
# COMPACT_ATOMS: atom_id res chain seq x y z
N MET A 1 29.67 27.73 41.79
CA MET A 1 28.78 28.37 40.81
C MET A 1 28.28 27.24 39.93
N ASP A 2 27.04 26.81 40.14
CA ASP A 2 26.48 25.68 39.40
C ASP A 2 26.25 26.07 37.94
N SER A 3 26.58 25.16 37.04
CA SER A 3 26.52 25.41 35.59
C SER A 3 25.05 25.58 35.15
N PRO A 4 24.70 26.63 34.38
CA PRO A 4 23.33 26.88 33.90
C PRO A 4 22.70 25.69 33.14
N SER A 5 23.52 24.77 32.64
CA SER A 5 23.08 23.56 31.95
C SER A 5 22.48 22.49 32.88
N GLN A 6 22.95 22.39 34.14
CA GLN A 6 22.40 21.43 35.10
C GLN A 6 21.00 21.81 35.56
N THR A 7 20.69 23.10 35.65
CA THR A 7 19.38 23.61 36.06
C THR A 7 18.30 23.31 35.03
N GLN A 8 18.59 23.46 33.73
CA GLN A 8 17.63 23.19 32.66
C GLN A 8 17.34 21.69 32.48
N GLU A 9 18.34 20.82 32.67
CA GLU A 9 18.15 19.36 32.63
C GLU A 9 17.27 18.89 33.80
N GLN A 10 17.53 19.42 34.99
CA GLN A 10 16.75 19.08 36.18
C GLN A 10 15.30 19.57 36.04
N GLU A 11 15.08 20.75 35.46
CA GLU A 11 13.75 21.30 35.19
C GLU A 11 12.96 20.45 34.17
N ILE A 12 13.61 19.92 33.13
CA ILE A 12 12.96 19.01 32.16
C ILE A 12 12.61 17.67 32.81
N ILE A 13 13.52 17.11 33.61
CA ILE A 13 13.29 15.84 34.33
C ILE A 13 12.16 15.99 35.35
N ASP A 14 12.14 17.10 36.09
CA ASP A 14 11.12 17.36 37.09
C ASP A 14 9.78 17.70 36.45
N THR A 15 9.76 18.40 35.31
CA THR A 15 8.54 18.61 34.52
C THR A 15 7.98 17.28 34.02
N LEU A 16 8.81 16.41 33.45
CA LEU A 16 8.38 15.09 32.98
C LEU A 16 7.86 14.23 34.14
N ARG A 17 8.49 14.26 35.31
CA ARG A 17 8.02 13.51 36.49
C ARG A 17 6.70 14.06 37.03
N THR A 18 6.56 15.37 37.14
CA THR A 18 5.37 16.01 37.75
C THR A 18 4.15 15.97 36.84
N THR A 19 4.32 16.09 35.53
CA THR A 19 3.18 16.03 34.59
C THR A 19 2.77 14.61 34.21
N LEU A 20 3.71 13.67 34.04
CA LEU A 20 3.39 12.32 33.55
C LEU A 20 3.15 11.28 34.67
N ALA A 21 3.74 11.43 35.86
CA ALA A 21 3.51 10.46 36.95
C ALA A 21 2.03 10.38 37.39
N PRO A 22 1.27 11.48 37.52
CA PRO A 22 -0.15 11.42 37.85
C PRO A 22 -0.99 10.76 36.74
N GLU A 23 -0.63 10.96 35.46
CA GLU A 23 -1.29 10.28 34.34
C GLU A 23 -1.00 8.78 34.33
N ILE A 24 0.19 8.35 34.72
CA ILE A 24 0.53 6.93 34.86
C ILE A 24 -0.23 6.29 36.04
N GLU A 25 -0.40 7.03 37.14
CA GLU A 25 -1.00 6.55 38.39
C GLU A 25 -2.54 6.53 38.36
N THR A 26 -3.17 7.38 37.53
CA THR A 26 -4.62 7.33 37.27
C THR A 26 -5.04 6.19 36.33
N LEU A 27 -4.10 5.50 35.68
CA LEU A 27 -4.37 4.40 34.75
C LEU A 27 -4.51 3.04 35.48
N ARG A 28 -5.65 2.83 36.14
CA ARG A 28 -6.10 1.50 36.61
C ARG A 28 -6.09 0.44 35.48
N PRO A 29 -5.98 -0.86 35.81
CA PRO A 29 -5.82 -1.92 34.82
C PRO A 29 -7.08 -2.07 33.96
N THR A 30 -7.01 -1.63 32.71
CA THR A 30 -8.01 -1.98 31.69
C THR A 30 -7.63 -3.34 31.10
N GLN A 31 -8.54 -4.32 31.12
CA GLN A 31 -8.32 -5.66 30.55
C GLN A 31 -8.28 -5.69 29.01
N ASN A 32 -8.27 -4.54 28.33
CA ASN A 32 -8.25 -4.49 26.86
C ASN A 32 -6.81 -4.63 26.33
N PRO A 33 -6.47 -5.73 25.60
CA PRO A 33 -5.11 -6.00 25.14
C PRO A 33 -4.57 -4.97 24.14
N ASN A 34 -5.43 -4.34 23.34
CA ASN A 34 -5.02 -3.29 22.40
C ASN A 34 -4.59 -2.01 23.13
N LYS A 35 -5.27 -1.67 24.23
CA LYS A 35 -4.86 -0.55 25.09
C LYS A 35 -3.54 -0.84 25.82
N ILE A 36 -3.28 -2.09 26.19
CA ILE A 36 -2.00 -2.51 26.79
C ILE A 36 -0.85 -2.38 25.77
N GLN A 37 -1.04 -2.81 24.52
CA GLN A 37 -0.02 -2.64 23.47
C GLN A 37 0.24 -1.16 23.15
N ALA A 38 -0.80 -0.34 23.03
CA ALA A 38 -0.65 1.10 22.81
C ALA A 38 0.14 1.76 23.96
N ARG A 39 -0.15 1.38 25.22
CA ARG A 39 0.60 1.83 26.41
C ARG A 39 2.07 1.42 26.37
N LYS A 40 2.36 0.16 26.02
CA LYS A 40 3.75 -0.33 25.87
C LYS A 40 4.51 0.45 24.81
N ARG A 41 3.86 0.83 23.72
CA ARG A 41 4.47 1.64 22.64
C ARG A 41 4.81 3.05 23.13
N ILE A 42 3.86 3.74 23.78
CA ILE A 42 4.07 5.08 24.34
C ILE A 42 5.21 5.08 25.37
N ALA A 43 5.23 4.10 26.28
CA ALA A 43 6.30 3.98 27.26
C ALA A 43 7.67 3.73 26.62
N LYS A 44 7.74 2.91 25.56
CA LYS A 44 8.97 2.66 24.79
C LYS A 44 9.48 3.93 24.11
N ASP A 45 8.59 4.70 23.49
CA ASP A 45 8.93 5.94 22.79
C ASP A 45 9.42 7.03 23.77
N LEU A 46 8.79 7.15 24.94
CA LEU A 46 9.23 8.05 26.02
C LEU A 46 10.62 7.69 26.54
N MET A 47 10.88 6.40 26.79
CA MET A 47 12.20 5.94 27.25
C MET A 47 13.28 6.18 26.19
N ALA A 48 12.96 6.05 24.91
CA ALA A 48 13.87 6.39 23.82
C ALA A 48 14.18 7.89 23.78
N MET A 49 13.17 8.75 24.01
CA MET A 49 13.34 10.20 24.07
C MET A 49 14.25 10.62 25.23
N VAL A 50 14.03 10.07 26.44
CA VAL A 50 14.89 10.33 27.62
C VAL A 50 16.33 9.87 27.36
N LYS A 51 16.51 8.70 26.72
CA LYS A 51 17.84 8.20 26.35
C LYS A 51 18.55 9.12 25.35
N LYS A 52 17.81 9.69 24.39
CA LYS A 52 18.33 10.64 23.40
C LYS A 52 18.76 11.96 24.05
N VAL A 53 17.96 12.50 24.98
CA VAL A 53 18.32 13.71 25.74
C VAL A 53 19.61 13.49 26.55
N ARG A 54 19.72 12.35 27.25
CA ARG A 54 20.94 11.98 28.00
C ARG A 54 22.17 11.82 27.11
N ALA A 55 22.01 11.25 25.91
CA ALA A 55 23.11 11.12 24.95
C ALA A 55 23.58 12.50 24.44
N SER A 56 22.64 13.38 24.07
CA SER A 56 22.93 14.74 23.63
C SER A 56 23.63 15.58 24.70
N ALA A 57 23.28 15.36 25.98
CA ALA A 57 23.93 16.03 27.11
C ALA A 57 25.38 15.56 27.32
N ARG A 58 25.66 14.26 27.12
CA ARG A 58 27.03 13.72 27.19
C ARG A 58 27.91 14.29 26.08
N ASP A 59 27.44 14.35 24.84
CA ASP A 59 28.23 14.86 23.72
C ASP A 59 28.55 16.36 23.86
N SER A 60 27.61 17.13 24.43
CA SER A 60 27.82 18.55 24.74
C SER A 60 28.92 18.77 25.79
N SER A 61 29.10 17.84 26.73
CA SER A 61 30.16 17.92 27.75
C SER A 61 31.56 17.56 27.23
N VAL A 62 31.64 16.73 26.17
CA VAL A 62 32.92 16.33 25.55
C VAL A 62 33.42 17.40 24.59
N SER A 63 32.52 18.09 23.88
CA SER A 63 32.90 19.15 22.93
C SER A 63 33.52 20.39 23.58
N ALA A 64 33.34 20.61 24.89
CA ALA A 64 33.93 21.74 25.60
C ALA A 64 35.42 21.56 25.95
N ARG A 65 36.00 20.36 25.76
CA ARG A 65 37.37 20.03 26.20
C ARG A 65 38.42 19.91 25.09
N SER A 66 38.05 20.00 23.81
CA SER A 66 38.95 19.69 22.68
C SER A 66 39.26 20.85 21.72
N ARG A 67 39.05 22.11 22.11
CA ARG A 67 39.51 23.26 21.30
C ARG A 67 40.81 23.86 21.84
N SER A 68 41.91 23.15 21.64
CA SER A 68 43.26 23.73 21.65
C SER A 68 44.15 22.90 20.72
N SER A 69 44.81 23.59 19.78
CA SER A 69 45.76 23.10 18.78
C SER A 69 45.16 22.36 17.57
N HIS A 70 45.13 22.99 16.40
CA HIS A 70 46.16 22.80 15.38
C HIS A 70 45.91 23.72 14.18
N ALA A 71 46.97 24.37 13.73
CA ALA A 71 47.00 25.27 12.60
C ALA A 71 47.66 24.58 11.39
N ARG A 72 47.24 25.02 10.20
CA ARG A 72 48.03 25.16 8.97
C ARG A 72 48.34 23.89 8.16
N ARG A 73 47.71 23.78 6.97
CA ARG A 73 48.44 23.47 5.73
C ARG A 73 47.63 23.81 4.46
N GLU A 74 48.39 24.28 3.49
CA GLU A 74 48.04 24.79 2.17
C GLU A 74 47.75 23.69 1.14
N ASP A 75 46.97 24.09 0.12
CA ASP A 75 47.01 23.80 -1.31
C ASP A 75 47.18 22.35 -1.81
N THR A 76 46.22 21.92 -2.63
CA THR A 76 46.49 21.44 -4.00
C THR A 76 45.19 21.37 -4.81
N GLU A 77 45.25 21.96 -6.00
CA GLU A 77 44.31 21.81 -7.11
C GLU A 77 44.39 20.37 -7.65
N ASP A 78 43.24 19.79 -8.00
CA ASP A 78 43.03 19.05 -9.26
C ASP A 78 41.56 18.61 -9.34
N THR A 79 40.86 19.14 -10.33
CA THR A 79 39.43 18.91 -10.56
C THR A 79 39.29 17.95 -11.74
N GLU A 80 39.37 16.65 -11.48
CA GLU A 80 38.90 15.63 -12.42
C GLU A 80 37.40 15.41 -12.14
N GLU A 81 36.55 15.84 -13.07
CA GLU A 81 35.14 15.47 -13.13
C GLU A 81 35.04 13.97 -13.43
N ARG A 82 35.12 13.17 -12.36
CA ARG A 82 34.75 11.77 -12.35
C ARG A 82 33.29 11.71 -11.92
N ASP A 83 32.42 11.38 -12.86
CA ASP A 83 31.03 10.98 -12.59
C ASP A 83 31.08 9.73 -11.70
N GLU A 84 31.20 9.93 -10.39
CA GLU A 84 30.85 8.94 -9.38
C GLU A 84 29.33 8.81 -9.43
N GLU A 85 28.87 7.96 -10.37
CA GLU A 85 27.66 7.18 -10.21
C GLU A 85 27.73 6.49 -8.86
N THR A 86 27.25 7.20 -7.85
CA THR A 86 26.84 6.60 -6.60
C THR A 86 25.71 5.66 -6.98
N GLU A 87 26.06 4.38 -7.10
CA GLU A 87 25.14 3.27 -6.85
C GLU A 87 24.50 3.54 -5.49
N GLU A 88 23.43 4.33 -5.47
CA GLU A 88 22.39 4.22 -4.45
C GLU A 88 21.87 2.80 -4.61
N VAL A 89 22.53 1.87 -3.93
CA VAL A 89 22.09 0.51 -3.71
C VAL A 89 20.75 0.64 -2.99
N ASP A 90 19.66 0.54 -3.75
CA ASP A 90 18.27 0.39 -3.29
C ASP A 90 18.07 -1.01 -2.65
N GLU A 91 19.06 -1.53 -1.92
CA GLU A 91 18.90 -2.61 -0.96
C GLU A 91 18.43 -1.96 0.34
N LEU A 92 17.13 -2.03 0.62
CA LEU A 92 16.56 -2.03 1.98
C LEU A 92 15.03 -2.02 1.87
N LEU A 93 14.47 -3.17 1.50
CA LEU A 93 13.09 -3.55 1.84
C LEU A 93 13.02 -5.04 2.18
N ASP A 94 13.94 -5.53 3.01
CA ASP A 94 13.77 -6.78 3.76
C ASP A 94 13.19 -6.42 5.14
N ASP A 95 11.89 -6.08 5.15
CA ASP A 95 11.11 -6.04 6.38
C ASP A 95 10.78 -7.49 6.78
N ASP A 96 11.76 -8.19 7.37
CA ASP A 96 11.59 -9.49 8.02
C ASP A 96 10.72 -9.36 9.29
N ASP A 97 9.41 -9.22 9.09
CA ASP A 97 8.39 -9.45 10.12
C ASP A 97 7.99 -10.93 10.07
N ASP A 98 8.85 -11.79 10.64
CA ASP A 98 8.57 -13.20 10.92
C ASP A 98 7.46 -13.30 11.98
N GLY A 99 6.24 -13.03 11.54
CA GLY A 99 5.02 -13.22 12.29
C GLY A 99 4.87 -14.67 12.71
N ASN A 100 5.14 -14.93 13.98
CA ASN A 100 4.94 -16.18 14.70
C ASN A 100 3.52 -16.75 14.45
N LEU A 101 3.40 -17.64 13.46
CA LEU A 101 2.20 -18.43 13.19
C LEU A 101 2.05 -19.48 14.30
N GLN A 102 1.43 -19.09 15.42
CA GLN A 102 1.05 -20.02 16.47
C GLN A 102 0.03 -21.04 15.95
N ARG A 103 0.50 -22.29 15.86
CA ARG A 103 -0.26 -23.52 15.62
C ARG A 103 -1.42 -23.62 16.63
N ARG A 104 -2.65 -23.71 16.11
CA ARG A 104 -3.71 -24.52 16.72
C ARG A 104 -3.75 -25.83 15.95
N SER A 105 -3.39 -26.94 16.60
CA SER A 105 -3.61 -28.28 16.06
C SER A 105 -5.04 -28.73 16.42
N PRO A 106 -5.89 -29.07 15.45
CA PRO A 106 -7.00 -29.97 15.66
C PRO A 106 -6.45 -31.40 15.58
N GLU A 107 -6.56 -32.16 16.67
CA GLU A 107 -6.38 -33.61 16.66
C GLU A 107 -7.66 -34.23 16.09
N GLU A 108 -7.71 -34.44 14.77
CA GLU A 108 -8.73 -35.29 14.14
C GLU A 108 -8.07 -36.20 13.10
N ASP A 109 -8.52 -37.45 13.07
CA ASP A 109 -7.92 -38.60 12.40
C ASP A 109 -7.58 -38.37 10.91
N GLU A 110 -6.32 -38.01 10.62
CA GLU A 110 -5.81 -37.96 9.26
C GLU A 110 -5.49 -39.37 8.76
N GLN A 111 -6.30 -39.85 7.83
CA GLN A 111 -5.96 -40.96 6.94
C GLN A 111 -4.60 -40.68 6.30
N HIS A 112 -3.69 -41.65 6.39
CA HIS A 112 -2.30 -41.56 5.96
C HIS A 112 -2.21 -41.31 4.45
N ASP A 113 -2.18 -40.05 4.02
CA ASP A 113 -1.87 -39.66 2.65
C ASP A 113 -0.36 -39.95 2.42
N PRO A 114 0.01 -40.89 1.52
CA PRO A 114 1.41 -41.20 1.25
C PRO A 114 2.21 -40.02 0.67
N ASN A 115 1.56 -38.90 0.34
CA ASN A 115 2.20 -37.65 -0.08
C ASN A 115 2.34 -36.60 1.04
N HIS A 116 2.13 -36.97 2.31
CA HIS A 116 2.29 -36.03 3.43
C HIS A 116 3.77 -35.63 3.62
N VAL A 117 4.15 -34.47 3.10
CA VAL A 117 5.49 -33.87 3.33
C VAL A 117 5.60 -33.40 4.79
N ASN A 118 6.60 -33.89 5.53
CA ASN A 118 6.86 -33.41 6.89
C ASN A 118 7.43 -31.97 6.85
N LEU A 119 6.56 -30.98 7.04
CA LEU A 119 6.94 -29.56 7.04
C LEU A 119 7.99 -29.17 8.10
N ALA A 120 8.25 -30.02 9.09
CA ALA A 120 9.25 -29.77 10.11
C ALA A 120 10.68 -30.08 9.64
N GLU A 121 10.85 -30.84 8.56
CA GLU A 121 12.15 -31.24 8.02
C GLU A 121 12.66 -30.29 6.93
N LEU A 122 11.78 -29.47 6.35
CA LEU A 122 12.14 -28.47 5.33
C LEU A 122 12.81 -27.26 5.96
N ASP A 123 13.77 -26.67 5.24
CA ASP A 123 14.31 -25.37 5.64
C ASP A 123 13.26 -24.24 5.51
N GLY A 124 13.57 -23.06 6.05
CA GLY A 124 12.63 -21.93 6.03
C GLY A 124 12.22 -21.48 4.63
N ALA A 125 13.14 -21.51 3.65
CA ALA A 125 12.87 -21.11 2.28
C ALA A 125 12.07 -22.17 1.52
N GLU A 126 12.45 -23.44 1.65
CA GLU A 126 11.74 -24.60 1.10
C GLU A 126 10.31 -24.67 1.63
N ARG A 127 10.13 -24.45 2.94
CA ARG A 127 8.80 -24.42 3.57
C ARG A 127 7.95 -23.28 3.02
N ARG A 128 8.50 -22.08 2.87
CA ARG A 128 7.80 -20.94 2.24
C ARG A 128 7.39 -21.27 0.80
N GLN A 129 8.30 -21.83 0.02
CA GLN A 129 8.06 -22.24 -1.37
C GLN A 129 6.98 -23.31 -1.48
N PHE A 130 7.02 -24.31 -0.60
CA PHE A 130 6.02 -25.38 -0.54
C PHE A 130 4.63 -24.82 -0.21
N VAL A 131 4.52 -23.97 0.81
CA VAL A 131 3.25 -23.33 1.19
C VAL A 131 2.70 -22.48 0.04
N LEU A 132 3.55 -21.69 -0.62
CA LEU A 132 3.13 -20.89 -1.78
C LEU A 132 2.64 -21.75 -2.93
N THR A 133 3.32 -22.86 -3.20
CA THR A 133 2.95 -23.80 -4.27
C THR A 133 1.61 -24.47 -3.96
N LYS A 134 1.39 -24.91 -2.72
CA LYS A 134 0.11 -25.49 -2.28
C LYS A 134 -1.03 -24.48 -2.36
N ARG A 135 -0.81 -23.23 -1.94
CA ARG A 135 -1.82 -22.15 -2.05
C ARG A 135 -2.14 -21.84 -3.51
N ALA A 136 -1.13 -21.77 -4.38
CA ALA A 136 -1.34 -21.57 -5.81
C ALA A 136 -2.17 -22.73 -6.40
N GLN A 137 -1.78 -23.98 -6.13
CA GLN A 137 -2.53 -25.17 -6.56
C GLN A 137 -3.98 -25.16 -6.06
N LEU A 138 -4.21 -24.76 -4.81
CA LEU A 138 -5.55 -24.61 -4.26
C LEU A 138 -6.36 -23.59 -5.04
N ALA A 139 -5.84 -22.37 -5.26
CA ALA A 139 -6.50 -21.34 -6.05
C ALA A 139 -6.87 -21.88 -7.45
N LEU A 140 -5.92 -22.51 -8.12
CA LEU A 140 -6.07 -23.06 -9.47
C LEU A 140 -7.05 -24.23 -9.54
N SER A 141 -7.24 -24.96 -8.45
CA SER A 141 -8.27 -26.01 -8.39
C SER A 141 -9.69 -25.45 -8.54
N HIS A 142 -9.88 -24.13 -8.40
CA HIS A 142 -11.16 -23.48 -8.68
C HIS A 142 -11.37 -23.17 -10.16
N PHE A 143 -10.36 -23.37 -11.01
CA PHE A 143 -10.50 -23.21 -12.45
C PHE A 143 -11.49 -24.23 -13.00
N GLY A 144 -12.43 -23.77 -13.84
CA GLY A 144 -13.50 -24.61 -14.39
C GLY A 144 -14.64 -24.93 -13.41
N LYS A 145 -14.58 -24.48 -12.15
CA LYS A 145 -15.75 -24.52 -11.26
C LYS A 145 -16.81 -23.54 -11.76
N PRO A 146 -18.10 -23.75 -11.43
CA PRO A 146 -19.16 -22.80 -11.78
C PRO A 146 -18.84 -21.38 -11.29
N PRO A 147 -19.19 -20.35 -12.07
CA PRO A 147 -19.00 -18.96 -11.66
C PRO A 147 -19.78 -18.64 -10.38
N LEU A 148 -19.41 -17.56 -9.72
CA LEU A 148 -20.13 -17.05 -8.54
C LEU A 148 -21.54 -16.61 -8.94
N THR A 149 -22.52 -17.02 -8.16
CA THR A 149 -23.93 -16.74 -8.38
C THR A 149 -24.33 -15.36 -7.88
N LEU A 150 -25.52 -14.89 -8.27
CA LEU A 150 -26.13 -13.66 -7.75
C LEU A 150 -26.17 -13.60 -6.21
N GLU A 151 -26.35 -14.75 -5.55
CA GLU A 151 -26.47 -14.87 -4.09
C GLU A 151 -25.12 -14.69 -3.37
N ASP A 152 -24.01 -14.95 -4.06
CA ASP A 152 -22.66 -14.80 -3.53
C ASP A 152 -22.24 -13.32 -3.44
N VAL A 153 -22.77 -12.48 -4.35
CA VAL A 153 -22.35 -11.08 -4.52
C VAL A 153 -22.61 -10.20 -3.29
N PRO A 154 -23.77 -10.22 -2.62
CA PRO A 154 -23.98 -9.43 -1.41
C PRO A 154 -22.99 -9.78 -0.31
N GLY A 155 -22.58 -11.05 -0.22
CA GLY A 155 -21.56 -11.51 0.71
C GLY A 155 -20.23 -10.81 0.44
N ILE A 156 -19.79 -10.77 -0.82
CA ILE A 156 -18.55 -10.08 -1.26
C ILE A 156 -18.62 -8.59 -0.98
N VAL A 157 -19.77 -7.97 -1.26
CA VAL A 157 -19.93 -6.53 -1.06
C VAL A 157 -19.94 -6.18 0.44
N ARG A 158 -20.66 -6.95 1.27
CA ARG A 158 -20.67 -6.77 2.73
C ARG A 158 -19.34 -7.13 3.37
N TRP A 159 -18.56 -7.98 2.71
CA TRP A 159 -17.30 -8.50 3.24
C TRP A 159 -16.32 -7.40 3.69
N MET A 160 -16.40 -6.21 3.10
CA MET A 160 -15.64 -5.03 3.50
C MET A 160 -15.83 -4.62 4.96
N HIS A 161 -17.01 -4.87 5.53
CA HIS A 161 -17.39 -4.42 6.87
C HIS A 161 -17.21 -5.54 7.92
N ASP A 162 -17.55 -6.78 7.56
CA ASP A 162 -17.80 -7.82 8.56
C ASP A 162 -16.56 -8.69 8.92
N ASN A 163 -15.46 -8.57 8.17
CA ASN A 163 -14.38 -9.57 8.21
C ASN A 163 -13.06 -9.10 8.85
N ALA A 164 -13.12 -8.13 9.77
CA ALA A 164 -11.95 -7.70 10.54
C ALA A 164 -11.26 -8.87 11.29
N ASN A 165 -12.01 -9.93 11.61
CA ASN A 165 -11.53 -11.09 12.37
C ASN A 165 -11.00 -12.25 11.51
N VAL A 166 -11.14 -12.20 10.18
CA VAL A 166 -10.66 -13.29 9.32
C VAL A 166 -9.17 -13.15 9.05
N ALA A 167 -8.43 -14.25 9.21
CA ALA A 167 -7.00 -14.31 8.94
C ALA A 167 -6.68 -13.83 7.51
N ARG A 168 -5.62 -13.02 7.35
CA ARG A 168 -5.25 -12.42 6.05
C ARG A 168 -5.08 -13.46 4.95
N VAL A 169 -4.45 -14.59 5.27
CA VAL A 169 -4.25 -15.73 4.35
C VAL A 169 -5.59 -16.23 3.80
N SER A 170 -6.56 -16.53 4.67
CA SER A 170 -7.87 -17.01 4.25
C SER A 170 -8.63 -15.98 3.41
N ARG A 171 -8.45 -14.69 3.71
CA ARG A 171 -9.04 -13.61 2.91
C ARG A 171 -8.49 -13.57 1.50
N GLU A 172 -7.18 -13.75 1.35
CA GLU A 172 -6.53 -13.84 0.05
C GLU A 172 -6.96 -15.08 -0.73
N ASP A 173 -6.99 -16.24 -0.08
CA ASP A 173 -7.37 -17.51 -0.72
C ASP A 173 -8.80 -17.45 -1.27
N LEU A 174 -9.74 -16.89 -0.50
CA LEU A 174 -11.10 -16.62 -0.97
C LEU A 174 -11.14 -15.61 -2.12
N GLY A 175 -10.27 -14.59 -2.09
CA GLY A 175 -10.13 -13.63 -3.17
C GLY A 175 -9.66 -14.27 -4.47
N PHE A 176 -8.68 -15.18 -4.39
CA PHE A 176 -8.20 -15.93 -5.55
C PHE A 176 -9.25 -16.92 -6.08
N GLU A 177 -9.98 -17.60 -5.20
CA GLU A 177 -11.12 -18.42 -5.62
C GLU A 177 -12.10 -17.59 -6.46
N ARG A 178 -12.52 -16.42 -5.95
CA ARG A 178 -13.49 -15.57 -6.64
C ARG A 178 -12.97 -15.05 -7.97
N LEU A 179 -11.70 -14.65 -7.98
CA LEU A 179 -10.99 -14.19 -9.17
C LEU A 179 -10.98 -15.26 -10.29
N ILE A 180 -10.72 -16.52 -9.92
CA ILE A 180 -10.56 -17.63 -10.85
C ILE A 180 -11.92 -18.16 -11.34
N ARG A 181 -12.94 -18.16 -10.49
CA ARG A 181 -14.29 -18.61 -10.85
C ARG A 181 -15.03 -17.60 -11.73
N GLY A 182 -14.79 -16.30 -11.54
CA GLY A 182 -15.57 -15.25 -12.19
C GLY A 182 -17.00 -15.18 -11.66
N TYR A 183 -17.85 -14.41 -12.35
CA TYR A 183 -19.21 -14.10 -11.91
C TYR A 183 -20.21 -14.48 -13.00
N SER A 184 -21.36 -15.04 -12.61
CA SER A 184 -22.41 -15.37 -13.56
C SER A 184 -23.05 -14.10 -14.10
N SER A 185 -23.35 -14.10 -15.40
CA SER A 185 -24.10 -13.02 -16.02
C SER A 185 -25.53 -12.97 -15.48
N HIS A 186 -25.97 -11.78 -15.11
CA HIS A 186 -27.35 -11.51 -14.69
C HIS A 186 -27.89 -10.26 -15.37
N THR A 187 -29.20 -10.20 -15.50
CA THR A 187 -29.92 -9.08 -16.07
C THR A 187 -29.99 -7.91 -15.10
N GLN A 188 -30.11 -6.70 -15.63
CA GLN A 188 -30.22 -5.48 -14.83
C GLN A 188 -31.38 -5.52 -13.79
N PRO A 189 -32.58 -6.05 -14.09
CA PRO A 189 -33.65 -6.20 -13.10
C PRO A 189 -33.27 -7.07 -11.89
N GLU A 190 -32.49 -8.14 -12.11
CA GLU A 190 -32.04 -9.03 -11.03
C GLU A 190 -31.09 -8.28 -10.07
N TRP A 191 -30.16 -7.49 -10.60
CA TRP A 191 -29.30 -6.62 -9.78
C TRP A 191 -30.11 -5.57 -9.02
N ILE A 192 -31.09 -4.96 -9.68
CA ILE A 192 -31.99 -3.98 -9.04
C ILE A 192 -32.73 -4.61 -7.86
N HIS A 193 -33.20 -5.85 -8.02
CA HIS A 193 -33.91 -6.59 -6.97
C HIS A 193 -32.97 -6.95 -5.81
N LEU A 194 -31.80 -7.53 -6.11
CA LEU A 194 -30.81 -7.94 -5.11
C LEU A 194 -30.39 -6.79 -4.19
N PHE A 195 -30.22 -5.60 -4.75
CA PHE A 195 -29.78 -4.41 -4.03
C PHE A 195 -30.93 -3.44 -3.71
N ALA A 196 -32.20 -3.89 -3.71
CA ALA A 196 -33.36 -3.03 -3.53
C ALA A 196 -33.40 -2.29 -2.16
N GLY A 197 -32.68 -2.77 -1.16
CA GLY A 197 -32.59 -2.15 0.18
C GLY A 197 -31.25 -1.49 0.51
N TRP A 198 -30.36 -1.34 -0.47
CA TRP A 198 -29.06 -0.72 -0.25
C TRP A 198 -29.22 0.81 -0.39
N GLY A 199 -28.66 1.55 0.56
CA GLY A 199 -28.97 2.97 0.82
C GLY A 199 -28.73 3.94 -0.35
N ASP A 200 -29.09 5.20 -0.12
CA ASP A 200 -29.05 6.24 -1.15
C ASP A 200 -27.64 6.50 -1.70
N LYS A 201 -27.62 6.93 -2.97
CA LYS A 201 -26.40 7.24 -3.74
C LYS A 201 -25.76 8.53 -3.22
N PRO A 202 -24.55 8.51 -2.63
CA PRO A 202 -23.84 9.71 -2.23
C PRO A 202 -23.58 10.64 -3.41
N LEU A 203 -23.91 11.92 -3.26
CA LEU A 203 -23.60 12.97 -4.23
C LEU A 203 -22.09 13.13 -4.47
N SER A 204 -21.25 12.64 -3.56
CA SER A 204 -19.79 12.67 -3.65
C SER A 204 -19.24 11.88 -4.83
N TRP A 205 -19.88 10.78 -5.24
CA TRP A 205 -19.38 9.95 -6.36
C TRP A 205 -19.36 10.69 -7.68
N ARG A 206 -20.40 11.49 -7.97
CA ARG A 206 -20.44 12.35 -9.16
C ARG A 206 -19.28 13.35 -9.16
N ASN A 207 -18.91 13.88 -8.00
CA ASN A 207 -17.78 14.81 -7.89
C ASN A 207 -16.45 14.09 -8.12
N ILE A 208 -16.30 12.85 -7.65
CA ILE A 208 -15.09 12.04 -7.89
C ILE A 208 -14.94 11.73 -9.38
N CYS A 209 -16.00 11.26 -10.05
CA CYS A 209 -15.97 10.93 -11.49
C CYS A 209 -15.57 12.17 -12.32
N ARG A 210 -16.23 13.32 -12.09
CA ARG A 210 -15.90 14.57 -12.78
C ARG A 210 -14.47 15.05 -12.51
N GLN A 211 -14.01 14.98 -11.26
CA GLN A 211 -12.63 15.35 -10.94
C GLN A 211 -11.63 14.45 -11.66
N SER A 212 -11.92 13.16 -11.81
CA SER A 212 -11.06 12.25 -12.57
C SER A 212 -11.06 12.57 -14.07
N GLU A 213 -12.25 12.76 -14.67
CA GLU A 213 -12.38 13.15 -16.08
C GLU A 213 -11.66 14.47 -16.39
N ASP A 214 -11.77 15.46 -15.51
CA ASP A 214 -11.06 16.75 -15.64
C ASP A 214 -9.52 16.57 -15.64
N LEU A 215 -9.02 15.52 -14.98
CA LEU A 215 -7.59 15.20 -14.94
C LEU A 215 -7.11 14.50 -16.20
N ASP A 216 -7.96 13.72 -16.87
CA ASP A 216 -7.59 12.97 -18.07
C ASP A 216 -7.14 13.91 -19.21
N GLY A 217 -7.68 15.14 -19.26
CA GLY A 217 -7.26 16.19 -20.20
C GLY A 217 -6.05 17.04 -19.79
N LYS A 218 -5.37 16.76 -18.67
CA LYS A 218 -4.19 17.53 -18.20
C LYS A 218 -2.87 16.93 -18.69
N ASP A 219 -1.79 17.71 -18.60
CA ASP A 219 -0.43 17.19 -18.81
C ASP A 219 -0.09 16.11 -17.78
N ASP A 220 0.81 15.19 -18.15
CA ASP A 220 1.06 13.98 -17.36
C ASP A 220 1.55 14.27 -15.94
N ARG A 221 2.38 15.30 -15.74
CA ARG A 221 2.92 15.64 -14.40
C ARG A 221 1.81 16.16 -13.51
N THR A 222 0.97 17.06 -14.02
CA THR A 222 -0.20 17.59 -13.32
C THR A 222 -1.21 16.48 -13.04
N ARG A 223 -1.52 15.65 -14.05
CA ARG A 223 -2.46 14.53 -13.95
C ARG A 223 -2.06 13.55 -12.84
N ILE A 224 -0.83 13.05 -12.86
CA ILE A 224 -0.29 12.12 -11.86
C ILE A 224 -0.34 12.71 -10.44
N TYR A 225 0.07 13.97 -10.30
CA TYR A 225 0.07 14.63 -8.98
C TYR A 225 -1.32 14.82 -8.42
N HIS A 226 -2.23 15.37 -9.22
CA HIS A 226 -3.57 15.64 -8.72
C HIS A 226 -4.35 14.35 -8.50
N ARG A 227 -4.10 13.28 -9.27
CA ARG A 227 -4.66 11.96 -8.99
C ARG A 227 -4.08 11.36 -7.70
N GLN A 228 -2.78 11.53 -7.45
CA GLN A 228 -2.18 11.16 -6.15
C GLN A 228 -2.85 11.89 -4.98
N GLU A 229 -3.06 13.20 -5.09
CA GLU A 229 -3.68 13.99 -4.02
C GLU A 229 -5.16 13.64 -3.83
N LEU A 230 -5.87 13.32 -4.92
CA LEU A 230 -7.23 12.76 -4.86
C LEU A 230 -7.23 11.43 -4.10
N LEU A 231 -6.34 10.50 -4.45
CA LEU A 231 -6.20 9.21 -3.77
C LEU A 231 -5.85 9.37 -2.28
N ILE A 232 -4.96 10.30 -1.92
CA ILE A 232 -4.61 10.58 -0.51
C ILE A 232 -5.82 11.16 0.25
N ARG A 233 -6.53 12.13 -0.35
CA ARG A 233 -7.70 12.76 0.28
C ARG A 233 -8.82 11.76 0.49
N GLU A 234 -9.08 10.95 -0.52
CA GLU A 234 -10.08 9.89 -0.44
C GLU A 234 -9.64 8.75 0.47
N ASP A 235 -8.34 8.59 0.76
CA ASP A 235 -7.83 7.68 1.79
C ASP A 235 -8.06 8.20 3.21
N GLN A 236 -7.93 9.50 3.43
CA GLN A 236 -8.13 10.15 4.72
C GLN A 236 -9.60 10.22 5.16
N ARG A 237 -10.54 10.21 4.21
CA ARG A 237 -11.98 10.27 4.48
C ARG A 237 -12.60 8.92 4.90
N ARG A 238 -11.78 7.86 4.97
CA ARG A 238 -12.24 6.47 5.03
C ARG A 238 -12.54 6.01 6.44
N THR A 239 -13.75 6.27 6.90
CA THR A 239 -14.30 5.55 8.06
C THR A 239 -15.13 4.34 7.62
N GLU A 240 -15.83 4.42 6.49
CA GLU A 240 -16.64 3.34 5.92
C GLU A 240 -16.50 3.38 4.38
N ARG A 241 -16.24 2.24 3.73
CA ARG A 241 -16.23 2.16 2.25
C ARG A 241 -17.46 1.46 1.76
N SER A 242 -18.20 2.12 0.87
CA SER A 242 -19.13 1.40 0.01
C SER A 242 -18.38 0.64 -1.09
N PHE A 243 -19.08 -0.28 -1.74
CA PHE A 243 -18.57 -0.98 -2.92
C PHE A 243 -18.12 -0.02 -4.01
N VAL A 244 -18.96 0.98 -4.28
CA VAL A 244 -18.75 1.97 -5.33
C VAL A 244 -17.51 2.80 -5.02
N ASP A 245 -17.28 3.17 -3.76
CA ASP A 245 -16.04 3.85 -3.36
C ASP A 245 -14.81 3.00 -3.64
N SER A 246 -14.87 1.69 -3.38
CA SER A 246 -13.77 0.78 -3.68
C SER A 246 -13.52 0.69 -5.19
N VAL A 247 -14.56 0.52 -6.01
CA VAL A 247 -14.43 0.48 -7.48
C VAL A 247 -13.83 1.77 -8.01
N LEU A 248 -14.37 2.93 -7.63
CA LEU A 248 -13.87 4.23 -8.08
C LEU A 248 -12.41 4.45 -7.65
N ASN A 249 -12.07 4.12 -6.39
CA ASN A 249 -10.70 4.22 -5.90
C ASN A 249 -9.73 3.31 -6.67
N GLN A 250 -10.13 2.07 -6.96
CA GLN A 250 -9.31 1.13 -7.71
C GLN A 250 -9.10 1.60 -9.16
N ILE A 251 -10.11 2.17 -9.81
CA ILE A 251 -9.98 2.81 -11.13
C ILE A 251 -8.96 3.95 -11.08
N GLU A 252 -9.05 4.85 -10.09
CA GLU A 252 -8.08 5.94 -9.94
C GLU A 252 -6.65 5.45 -9.69
N VAL A 253 -6.51 4.38 -8.91
CA VAL A 253 -5.23 3.70 -8.71
C VAL A 253 -4.67 3.17 -10.03
N ILE A 254 -5.50 2.49 -10.83
CA ILE A 254 -5.08 1.89 -12.10
C ILE A 254 -4.69 2.99 -13.10
N LYS A 255 -5.50 4.03 -13.25
CA LYS A 255 -5.17 5.20 -14.08
C LYS A 255 -3.86 5.86 -13.64
N PHE A 256 -3.66 6.05 -12.33
CA PHE A 256 -2.40 6.57 -11.78
C PHE A 256 -1.21 5.69 -12.16
N ALA A 257 -1.31 4.37 -11.95
CA ALA A 257 -0.23 3.42 -12.23
C ALA A 257 0.09 3.37 -13.74
N ALA A 258 -0.92 3.41 -14.59
CA ALA A 258 -0.75 3.45 -16.04
C ALA A 258 0.04 4.68 -16.49
N ASP A 259 -0.36 5.87 -16.01
CA ASP A 259 0.35 7.13 -16.30
C ASP A 259 1.78 7.13 -15.76
N TRP A 260 1.96 6.67 -14.52
CA TRP A 260 3.26 6.56 -13.87
C TRP A 260 4.21 5.65 -14.64
N ASN A 261 3.74 4.48 -15.08
CA ASN A 261 4.55 3.53 -15.82
C ASN A 261 4.85 4.00 -17.25
N SER A 262 3.90 4.67 -17.91
CA SER A 262 4.09 5.27 -19.23
C SER A 262 5.26 6.26 -19.25
N LYS A 263 5.41 7.08 -18.20
CA LYS A 263 6.55 8.01 -18.07
C LYS A 263 7.79 7.38 -17.46
N GLY A 264 7.60 6.48 -16.51
CA GLY A 264 8.66 5.90 -15.72
C GLY A 264 9.50 4.84 -16.44
N SER A 265 8.98 4.23 -17.50
CA SER A 265 9.63 3.09 -18.18
C SER A 265 10.45 3.48 -19.42
N GLY A 266 10.35 4.72 -19.89
CA GLY A 266 11.07 5.20 -21.08
C GLY A 266 12.50 5.68 -20.80
N ARG A 267 13.23 6.06 -21.86
CA ARG A 267 14.53 6.74 -21.75
C ARG A 267 14.38 8.01 -20.91
N GLY A 268 15.19 8.14 -19.87
CA GLY A 268 15.09 9.25 -18.91
C GLY A 268 14.01 9.06 -17.84
N GLY A 269 13.35 7.89 -17.75
CA GLY A 269 12.33 7.61 -16.75
C GLY A 269 12.81 7.77 -15.31
N ARG A 270 14.05 7.36 -15.00
CA ARG A 270 14.69 7.58 -13.68
C ARG A 270 14.82 9.07 -13.37
N THR A 271 15.34 9.86 -14.32
CA THR A 271 15.46 11.32 -14.22
C THR A 271 14.10 11.99 -14.03
N TRP A 272 13.09 11.54 -14.78
CA TRP A 272 11.71 12.03 -14.66
C TRP A 272 11.11 11.74 -13.28
N LYS A 273 11.25 10.51 -12.76
CA LYS A 273 10.77 10.13 -11.42
C LYS A 273 11.43 10.96 -10.32
N LYS A 274 12.76 11.17 -10.41
CA LYS A 274 13.50 12.05 -9.50
C LYS A 274 12.92 13.47 -9.52
N ALA A 275 12.81 14.07 -10.71
CA ALA A 275 12.27 15.41 -10.88
C ALA A 275 10.80 15.52 -10.44
N TYR A 276 10.01 14.46 -10.58
CA TYR A 276 8.65 14.39 -10.07
C TYR A 276 8.64 14.48 -8.54
N TYR A 277 9.43 13.64 -7.84
CA TYR A 277 9.46 13.63 -6.38
C TYR A 277 9.94 14.96 -5.80
N GLU A 278 11.01 15.53 -6.35
CA GLU A 278 11.55 16.83 -5.91
C GLU A 278 10.49 17.94 -6.02
N TRP A 279 9.75 17.95 -7.13
CA TRP A 279 8.67 18.92 -7.34
C TRP A 279 7.45 18.65 -6.46
N ALA A 280 7.04 17.39 -6.29
CA ALA A 280 5.91 17.03 -5.43
C ALA A 280 6.21 17.41 -3.96
N PHE A 281 7.45 17.17 -3.52
CA PHE A 281 7.94 17.59 -2.21
C PHE A 281 7.92 19.11 -2.05
N ALA A 282 8.43 19.85 -3.04
CA ALA A 282 8.41 21.31 -3.00
C ALA A 282 6.98 21.87 -2.97
N LYS A 283 6.07 21.27 -3.75
CA LYS A 283 4.66 21.67 -3.80
C LYS A 283 3.93 21.43 -2.48
N ARG A 284 4.27 20.37 -1.74
CA ARG A 284 3.72 20.06 -0.42
C ARG A 284 4.31 20.91 0.71
N ASN A 285 5.48 21.53 0.49
CA ASN A 285 6.20 22.35 1.46
C ASN A 285 6.43 23.78 0.95
N PRO A 286 5.38 24.52 0.56
CA PRO A 286 5.54 25.78 -0.18
C PRO A 286 6.36 26.83 0.58
N ALA A 287 6.19 26.95 1.90
CA ALA A 287 6.95 27.87 2.74
C ALA A 287 8.48 27.64 2.67
N GLY A 288 8.90 26.40 2.44
CA GLY A 288 10.31 26.06 2.27
C GLY A 288 10.88 26.40 0.89
N PHE A 289 10.05 26.60 -0.13
CA PHE A 289 10.50 26.74 -1.53
C PHE A 289 9.99 28.01 -2.22
N GLN A 290 9.21 28.84 -1.53
CA GLN A 290 8.69 30.09 -2.06
C GLN A 290 9.82 31.05 -2.41
N GLY A 291 9.74 31.66 -3.60
CA GLY A 291 10.76 32.60 -4.11
C GLY A 291 12.03 31.95 -4.65
N LEU A 292 12.24 30.64 -4.45
CA LEU A 292 13.44 29.95 -4.94
C LEU A 292 13.31 29.58 -6.42
N ASN A 293 14.37 29.84 -7.17
CA ASN A 293 14.54 29.35 -8.54
C ASN A 293 14.95 27.86 -8.56
N ASN A 294 14.98 27.23 -9.74
CA ASN A 294 15.25 25.78 -9.84
C ASN A 294 16.62 25.35 -9.25
N ARG A 295 17.66 26.17 -9.43
CA ARG A 295 19.00 25.88 -8.89
C ARG A 295 19.00 25.97 -7.37
N GLU A 296 18.35 26.98 -6.80
CA GLU A 296 18.23 27.15 -5.35
C GLU A 296 17.39 26.06 -4.70
N ARG A 297 16.33 25.59 -5.38
CA ARG A 297 15.52 24.45 -4.91
C ARG A 297 16.37 23.18 -4.81
N GLN A 298 17.19 22.92 -5.84
CA GLN A 298 18.07 21.76 -5.86
C GLN A 298 19.10 21.83 -4.72
N ALA A 299 19.81 22.95 -4.61
CA ALA A 299 20.77 23.17 -3.52
C ALA A 299 20.12 23.03 -2.14
N LYS A 300 18.86 23.47 -1.99
CA LYS A 300 18.10 23.32 -0.75
C LYS A 300 17.77 21.86 -0.43
N LEU A 301 17.36 21.06 -1.42
CA LEU A 301 17.08 19.63 -1.25
C LEU A 301 18.32 18.83 -0.82
N GLU A 302 19.51 19.28 -1.24
CA GLU A 302 20.80 18.66 -0.90
C GLU A 302 21.28 19.00 0.53
N THR A 303 20.69 20.00 1.19
CA THR A 303 21.02 20.29 2.58
C THR A 303 20.64 19.13 3.50
N VAL A 304 21.45 18.85 4.51
CA VAL A 304 21.26 17.72 5.44
C VAL A 304 19.85 17.73 6.08
N ALA A 305 19.36 18.91 6.46
CA ALA A 305 18.04 19.07 7.06
C ALA A 305 16.91 18.64 6.09
N PHE A 306 16.96 19.09 4.83
CA PHE A 306 15.91 18.77 3.86
C PHE A 306 16.06 17.39 3.25
N ARG A 307 17.28 16.88 3.08
CA ARG A 307 17.54 15.54 2.54
C ARG A 307 16.83 14.47 3.38
N GLY A 308 16.89 14.56 4.70
CA GLY A 308 16.16 13.64 5.59
C GLY A 308 14.64 13.69 5.41
N HIS A 309 14.06 14.89 5.33
CA HIS A 309 12.63 15.07 5.09
C HIS A 309 12.19 14.60 3.69
N PHE A 310 13.01 14.87 2.68
CA PHE A 310 12.78 14.45 1.30
C PHE A 310 12.81 12.93 1.19
N MET A 311 13.80 12.25 1.76
CA MET A 311 13.88 10.79 1.73
C MET A 311 12.71 10.13 2.47
N SER A 312 12.28 10.69 3.60
CA SER A 312 11.07 10.23 4.32
C SER A 312 9.81 10.39 3.46
N PHE A 313 9.66 11.54 2.81
CA PHE A 313 8.56 11.79 1.86
C PHE A 313 8.59 10.82 0.68
N LYS A 314 9.75 10.62 0.05
CA LYS A 314 9.96 9.73 -1.10
C LYS A 314 9.55 8.29 -0.73
N ARG A 315 10.07 7.75 0.38
CA ARG A 315 9.69 6.41 0.88
C ARG A 315 8.19 6.27 1.13
N GLY A 316 7.58 7.30 1.72
CA GLY A 316 6.13 7.36 1.95
C GLY A 316 5.30 7.35 0.66
N TYR A 317 5.87 7.79 -0.47
CA TYR A 317 5.22 7.77 -1.78
C TYR A 317 5.51 6.47 -2.57
N GLU A 318 6.72 5.93 -2.49
CA GLU A 318 7.14 4.76 -3.25
C GLU A 318 6.34 3.51 -2.88
N ARG A 319 6.10 3.27 -1.58
CA ARG A 319 5.33 2.11 -1.14
C ARG A 319 3.91 2.08 -1.75
N PRO A 320 3.10 3.16 -1.69
CA PRO A 320 1.84 3.23 -2.42
C PRO A 320 2.00 3.04 -3.93
N VAL A 321 3.02 3.65 -4.56
CA VAL A 321 3.25 3.50 -6.00
C VAL A 321 3.45 2.03 -6.39
N THR A 322 4.24 1.27 -5.63
CA THR A 322 4.44 -0.17 -5.85
C THR A 322 3.14 -0.94 -5.72
N ALA A 323 2.35 -0.70 -4.66
CA ALA A 323 1.06 -1.37 -4.48
C ALA A 323 0.08 -1.09 -5.63
N ARG A 324 0.08 0.14 -6.15
CA ARG A 324 -0.75 0.54 -7.30
C ARG A 324 -0.30 -0.10 -8.62
N ASN A 325 1.01 -0.20 -8.83
CA ASN A 325 1.56 -0.91 -9.97
C ASN A 325 1.21 -2.39 -9.95
N ASN A 326 1.21 -3.01 -8.77
CA ASN A 326 0.73 -4.37 -8.61
C ASN A 326 -0.76 -4.47 -8.96
N LEU A 327 -1.61 -3.53 -8.49
CA LEU A 327 -3.03 -3.54 -8.86
C LEU A 327 -3.24 -3.42 -10.38
N LEU A 328 -2.50 -2.56 -11.07
CA LEU A 328 -2.53 -2.47 -12.53
C LEU A 328 -2.14 -3.79 -13.19
N ALA A 329 -1.09 -4.45 -12.70
CA ALA A 329 -0.71 -5.76 -13.21
C ALA A 329 -1.87 -6.77 -13.02
N HIS A 330 -2.50 -6.80 -11.86
CA HIS A 330 -3.64 -7.69 -11.60
C HIS A 330 -4.80 -7.38 -12.54
N TYR A 331 -5.13 -6.10 -12.73
CA TYR A 331 -6.21 -5.68 -13.63
C TYR A 331 -5.94 -6.12 -15.07
N ARG A 332 -4.71 -5.97 -15.56
CA ARG A 332 -4.33 -6.45 -16.90
C ARG A 332 -4.46 -7.96 -17.06
N LEU A 333 -4.33 -8.72 -15.98
CA LEU A 333 -4.45 -10.17 -16.00
C LEU A 333 -5.88 -10.67 -15.81
N PHE A 334 -6.68 -10.06 -14.94
CA PHE A 334 -8.01 -10.58 -14.58
C PHE A 334 -9.17 -9.64 -14.92
N GLY A 335 -8.91 -8.46 -15.48
CA GLY A 335 -9.92 -7.48 -15.86
C GLY A 335 -10.74 -6.96 -14.69
N SER A 336 -12.03 -6.74 -14.93
CA SER A 336 -13.00 -6.22 -13.97
C SER A 336 -13.21 -7.09 -12.74
N SER A 337 -12.82 -8.36 -12.74
CA SER A 337 -12.81 -9.22 -11.54
C SER A 337 -12.05 -8.58 -10.38
N VAL A 338 -10.97 -7.87 -10.69
CA VAL A 338 -10.15 -7.17 -9.69
C VAL A 338 -10.95 -6.05 -9.03
N LEU A 339 -11.74 -5.31 -9.82
CA LEU A 339 -12.54 -4.20 -9.31
C LEU A 339 -13.71 -4.66 -8.43
N MET A 340 -14.22 -5.88 -8.67
CA MET A 340 -15.38 -6.43 -7.96
C MET A 340 -15.07 -7.02 -6.59
N ASP A 341 -13.81 -7.25 -6.26
CA ASP A 341 -13.44 -7.82 -4.97
C ASP A 341 -12.57 -6.85 -4.15
N PRO A 342 -13.09 -6.36 -3.01
CA PRO A 342 -12.40 -5.38 -2.17
C PRO A 342 -11.04 -5.82 -1.66
N ILE A 343 -10.75 -7.13 -1.64
CA ILE A 343 -9.45 -7.63 -1.23
C ILE A 343 -8.35 -6.97 -2.06
N TRP A 344 -8.58 -6.73 -3.37
CA TRP A 344 -7.65 -6.13 -4.34
C TRP A 344 -7.33 -4.66 -4.10
N ASP A 345 -8.08 -3.99 -3.23
CA ASP A 345 -7.80 -2.60 -2.91
C ASP A 345 -6.40 -2.43 -2.28
N VAL A 346 -5.63 -1.45 -2.77
CA VAL A 346 -4.24 -1.17 -2.32
C VAL A 346 -4.10 -0.85 -0.83
N SER A 347 -5.20 -0.46 -0.19
CA SER A 347 -5.21 -0.19 1.25
C SER A 347 -5.38 -1.45 2.11
N VAL A 348 -5.81 -2.57 1.52
CA VAL A 348 -6.03 -3.81 2.24
C VAL A 348 -4.68 -4.49 2.49
N PRO A 349 -4.28 -4.69 3.75
CA PRO A 349 -3.00 -5.33 4.05
C PRO A 349 -2.95 -6.75 3.51
N ARG A 350 -1.87 -7.05 2.77
CA ARG A 350 -1.59 -8.37 2.21
C ARG A 350 -0.52 -9.10 3.02
N THR A 351 -0.44 -10.40 2.79
CA THR A 351 0.69 -11.23 3.25
C THR A 351 1.94 -10.86 2.45
N PRO A 352 3.14 -10.99 3.04
CA PRO A 352 4.40 -10.67 2.34
C PRO A 352 4.55 -11.42 1.01
N ASN A 353 4.11 -12.68 0.96
CA ASN A 353 4.26 -13.56 -0.20
C ASN A 353 3.12 -13.43 -1.23
N PHE A 354 2.28 -12.40 -1.12
CA PHE A 354 1.11 -12.26 -1.97
C PHE A 354 1.48 -12.09 -3.46
N THR A 355 2.51 -11.29 -3.74
CA THR A 355 3.01 -11.08 -5.11
C THR A 355 3.54 -12.37 -5.72
N ASP A 356 4.29 -13.17 -4.94
CA ASP A 356 4.84 -14.45 -5.40
C ASP A 356 3.74 -15.49 -5.67
N LEU A 357 2.72 -15.53 -4.79
CA LEU A 357 1.55 -16.38 -4.98
C LEU A 357 0.84 -16.00 -6.28
N LEU A 358 0.65 -14.71 -6.52
CA LEU A 358 0.01 -14.26 -7.73
C LEU A 358 0.86 -14.57 -8.98
N ALA A 359 2.17 -14.36 -8.93
CA ALA A 359 3.06 -14.68 -10.03
C ALA A 359 2.96 -16.17 -10.41
N ARG A 360 2.76 -17.07 -9.44
CA ARG A 360 2.53 -18.50 -9.70
C ARG A 360 1.18 -18.79 -10.32
N ILE A 361 0.13 -18.12 -9.85
CA ILE A 361 -1.22 -18.27 -10.42
C ILE A 361 -1.25 -17.75 -11.87
N SER A 362 -0.49 -16.68 -12.13
CA SER A 362 -0.43 -15.99 -13.41
C SER A 362 0.52 -16.63 -14.41
N GLY A 363 1.61 -17.24 -13.93
CA GLY A 363 2.72 -17.81 -14.73
C GLY A 363 2.50 -19.25 -15.16
N ILE A 364 1.27 -19.75 -15.11
CA ILE A 364 0.96 -21.08 -15.65
C ILE A 364 0.95 -20.94 -17.15
N PRO A 365 1.88 -21.59 -17.87
CA PRO A 365 1.74 -21.72 -19.29
C PRO A 365 0.40 -22.41 -19.52
N PRO A 366 -0.35 -21.97 -20.53
CA PRO A 366 -1.52 -22.72 -20.92
C PRO A 366 -1.17 -24.19 -21.05
N SER A 367 -2.04 -25.09 -20.56
CA SER A 367 -1.85 -26.52 -20.80
C SER A 367 -1.48 -26.71 -22.27
N ASN A 368 -0.49 -27.55 -22.57
CA ASN A 368 0.09 -27.78 -23.90
C ASN A 368 -0.90 -28.23 -25.00
N ASP A 369 -2.20 -28.10 -24.77
CA ASP A 369 -3.21 -28.00 -25.81
C ASP A 369 -3.06 -26.61 -26.45
N GLU A 370 -2.22 -26.53 -27.49
CA GLU A 370 -1.72 -25.33 -28.19
C GLU A 370 -2.77 -24.33 -28.73
N ASP A 371 -4.06 -24.48 -28.44
CA ASP A 371 -5.11 -23.74 -29.17
C ASP A 371 -6.15 -22.94 -28.35
N ASP A 372 -6.18 -22.93 -27.00
CA ASP A 372 -7.44 -22.51 -26.35
C ASP A 372 -7.42 -21.72 -25.01
N THR A 373 -6.33 -21.03 -24.71
CA THR A 373 -6.10 -20.42 -23.38
C THR A 373 -6.15 -18.90 -23.31
N PRO A 374 -5.75 -18.14 -24.35
CA PRO A 374 -6.19 -16.75 -24.45
C PRO A 374 -7.72 -16.66 -24.38
N THR A 375 -8.44 -17.62 -24.98
CA THR A 375 -9.90 -17.67 -25.06
C THR A 375 -10.61 -17.73 -23.70
N ARG A 376 -10.07 -18.45 -22.72
CA ARG A 376 -10.78 -18.74 -21.46
C ARG A 376 -10.74 -17.59 -20.44
N LEU A 377 -9.59 -16.93 -20.27
CA LEU A 377 -9.50 -15.73 -19.43
C LEU A 377 -10.29 -14.57 -20.05
N ASP A 378 -10.26 -14.45 -21.39
CA ASP A 378 -11.04 -13.42 -22.09
C ASP A 378 -12.56 -13.66 -21.99
N ALA A 379 -13.01 -14.92 -22.03
CA ALA A 379 -14.41 -15.25 -21.79
C ALA A 379 -14.87 -14.91 -20.36
N LEU A 380 -14.02 -15.16 -19.36
CA LEU A 380 -14.29 -14.75 -17.97
C LEU A 380 -14.36 -13.21 -17.86
N ARG A 381 -13.42 -12.49 -18.48
CA ARG A 381 -13.38 -11.02 -18.47
C ARG A 381 -14.65 -10.40 -19.06
N ALA A 382 -15.12 -10.88 -20.21
CA ALA A 382 -16.28 -10.31 -20.91
C ALA A 382 -17.58 -10.37 -20.08
N GLN A 383 -17.79 -11.44 -19.31
CA GLN A 383 -18.96 -11.56 -18.44
C GLN A 383 -18.86 -10.64 -17.22
N ASN A 384 -17.66 -10.51 -16.68
CA ASN A 384 -17.40 -9.74 -15.47
C ASN A 384 -17.60 -8.23 -15.68
N ASP A 385 -17.33 -7.70 -16.87
CA ASP A 385 -17.58 -6.30 -17.20
C ASP A 385 -19.08 -5.97 -17.11
N SER A 386 -19.93 -6.82 -17.69
CA SER A 386 -21.39 -6.64 -17.63
C SER A 386 -21.92 -6.74 -16.21
N VAL A 387 -21.36 -7.65 -15.39
CA VAL A 387 -21.73 -7.81 -13.98
C VAL A 387 -21.36 -6.55 -13.20
N LEU A 388 -20.11 -6.09 -13.32
CA LEU A 388 -19.64 -4.87 -12.67
C LEU A 388 -20.54 -3.68 -13.04
N LEU A 389 -20.83 -3.49 -14.32
CA LEU A 389 -21.69 -2.41 -14.82
C LEU A 389 -23.11 -2.48 -14.23
N GLY A 390 -23.71 -3.67 -14.13
CA GLY A 390 -25.01 -3.87 -13.49
C GLY A 390 -25.01 -3.46 -12.02
N ILE A 391 -23.98 -3.87 -11.27
CA ILE A 391 -23.83 -3.54 -9.85
C ILE A 391 -23.63 -2.02 -9.67
N VAL A 392 -22.70 -1.40 -10.40
CA VAL A 392 -22.42 0.04 -10.24
C VAL A 392 -23.55 0.92 -10.78
N TYR A 393 -24.32 0.49 -11.77
CA TYR A 393 -25.53 1.20 -12.17
C TYR A 393 -26.54 1.25 -11.04
N LYS A 394 -26.79 0.10 -10.41
CA LYS A 394 -27.75 0.01 -9.31
C LYS A 394 -27.27 0.80 -8.10
N LEU A 395 -26.04 0.54 -7.65
CA LEU A 395 -25.49 1.15 -6.44
C LEU A 395 -25.08 2.60 -6.67
N GLY A 396 -24.42 2.92 -7.78
CA GLY A 396 -23.81 4.23 -8.11
C GLY A 396 -24.64 5.17 -9.00
N GLY A 397 -25.54 4.62 -9.82
CA GLY A 397 -26.31 5.37 -10.81
C GLY A 397 -25.56 5.70 -12.09
N ASP A 398 -26.26 6.35 -13.01
CA ASP A 398 -25.87 6.52 -14.41
C ASP A 398 -24.49 7.16 -14.57
N VAL A 399 -24.18 8.19 -13.78
CA VAL A 399 -22.88 8.87 -13.84
C VAL A 399 -21.73 7.94 -13.50
N VAL A 400 -21.87 7.13 -12.43
CA VAL A 400 -20.84 6.17 -12.05
C VAL A 400 -20.75 5.04 -13.07
N HIS A 401 -21.90 4.57 -13.56
CA HIS A 401 -21.96 3.55 -14.60
C HIS A 401 -21.23 3.99 -15.87
N ASP A 402 -21.52 5.18 -16.37
CA ASP A 402 -20.89 5.71 -17.58
C ASP A 402 -19.39 5.90 -17.38
N TYR A 403 -18.98 6.43 -16.22
CA TYR A 403 -17.58 6.57 -15.85
C TYR A 403 -16.83 5.21 -15.84
N VAL A 404 -17.42 4.17 -15.24
CA VAL A 404 -16.84 2.83 -15.19
C VAL A 404 -16.80 2.21 -16.59
N ARG A 405 -17.87 2.35 -17.39
CA ARG A 405 -17.93 1.86 -18.76
C ARG A 405 -16.83 2.47 -19.62
N ASP A 406 -16.65 3.79 -19.53
CA ASP A 406 -15.65 4.51 -20.30
C ASP A 406 -14.22 4.10 -19.86
N PHE A 407 -14.01 3.83 -18.57
CA PHE A 407 -12.76 3.24 -18.09
C PHE A 407 -12.50 1.84 -18.69
N LEU A 408 -13.49 0.94 -18.66
CA LEU A 408 -13.37 -0.43 -19.19
C LEU A 408 -13.06 -0.41 -20.70
N ALA A 409 -13.66 0.50 -21.45
CA ALA A 409 -13.43 0.64 -22.90
C ALA A 409 -12.00 1.06 -23.29
N ASN A 410 -11.25 1.67 -22.36
CA ASN A 410 -9.91 2.21 -22.63
C ASN A 410 -8.75 1.21 -22.40
N ASN A 411 -9.02 -0.03 -21.95
CA ASN A 411 -8.04 -1.14 -21.86
C ASN A 411 -6.66 -0.74 -21.24
N TYR A 412 -6.66 -0.24 -20.00
CA TYR A 412 -5.46 0.22 -19.27
C TYR A 412 -4.40 -0.84 -18.93
#